data_AF-A0A7X8G2Y4-F1
#
_entry.id   AF-A0A7X8G2Y4-F1
#
_cell.length_a   1.000
_cell.length_b   1.000
_cell.length_c   1.000
_cell.angle_alpha   90.00
_cell.angle_beta   90.00
_cell.angle_gamma   90.00
#
_symmetry.space_group_name_H-M   'P 1'
#
loop_
_entity.id
_entity.type
_entity.pdbx_description
1 polymer ?
#
loop_
_entity_poly.entity_id
_entity_poly.type
_entity_poly.pdbx_seq_one_letter_code
_entity_poly.pdbx_strand_id
1 'polypeptide(L)'
;LSTMPPLLREHRLYQADWLMRYYYFNSSELFTETEPNLDLEFDPKMMYALRNIDKFPIEINKASYEELLRIPGLGVISAQRIIRERKNAQISYDSLKRMRTVLKRAKYFITVKGKYYGNTRLDPEAIKSEIRMKEIQRQISIFELL
;
A
#
# COMPACT_ATOMS: atom_id res chain seq x y z
N LEU A 1 18.65 -26.45 -17.24
CA LEU A 1 17.18 -26.42 -17.19
C LEU A 1 16.74 -24.98 -16.96
N SER A 2 16.27 -24.29 -18.00
CA SER A 2 15.72 -22.92 -17.84
C SER A 2 14.28 -23.02 -17.39
N THR A 3 14.06 -23.17 -16.08
CA THR A 3 12.72 -23.01 -15.51
C THR A 3 12.36 -21.53 -15.64
N MET A 4 11.26 -21.23 -16.35
CA MET A 4 10.72 -19.87 -16.39
C MET A 4 10.63 -19.32 -14.96
N PRO A 5 11.01 -18.04 -14.71
CA PRO A 5 10.73 -17.42 -13.42
C PRO A 5 9.23 -17.58 -13.13
N PRO A 6 8.83 -17.95 -11.90
CA PRO A 6 7.40 -18.04 -11.59
C PRO A 6 6.73 -16.71 -11.93
N LEU A 7 5.54 -16.74 -12.56
CA LEU A 7 4.84 -15.53 -13.04
C LEU A 7 4.73 -14.42 -11.97
N LEU A 8 4.64 -14.82 -10.70
CA LEU A 8 4.67 -13.92 -9.54
C LEU A 8 5.98 -13.11 -9.42
N ARG A 9 7.15 -13.71 -9.70
CA ARG A 9 8.45 -13.03 -9.67
C ARG A 9 8.56 -11.96 -10.75
N GLU A 10 8.11 -12.25 -11.97
CA GLU A 10 8.08 -11.26 -13.06
C GLU A 10 7.11 -10.11 -12.74
N HIS A 11 5.92 -10.43 -12.23
CA HIS A 11 4.96 -9.44 -11.77
C HIS A 11 5.51 -8.57 -10.63
N ARG A 12 6.26 -9.13 -9.67
CA ARG A 12 6.94 -8.37 -8.60
C ARG A 12 8.03 -7.46 -9.14
N LEU A 13 8.84 -7.92 -10.09
CA LEU A 13 9.86 -7.10 -10.74
C LEU A 13 9.24 -5.91 -11.49
N TYR A 14 8.13 -6.13 -12.21
CA TYR A 14 7.37 -5.05 -12.84
C TYR A 14 6.81 -4.05 -11.81
N GLN A 15 6.28 -4.53 -10.67
CA GLN A 15 5.83 -3.66 -9.59
C GLN A 15 6.98 -2.83 -9.00
N ALA A 16 8.16 -3.40 -8.79
CA ALA A 16 9.34 -2.68 -8.30
C ALA A 16 9.82 -1.61 -9.30
N ASP A 17 9.93 -1.95 -10.59
CA ASP A 17 10.26 -1.02 -11.68
C ASP A 17 9.27 0.16 -11.74
N TRP A 18 7.97 -0.13 -11.67
CA TRP A 18 6.91 0.89 -11.66
C TRP A 18 7.02 1.85 -10.46
N LEU A 19 7.42 1.36 -9.28
CA LEU A 19 7.66 2.21 -8.11
C LEU A 19 8.89 3.11 -8.29
N MET A 20 9.98 2.59 -8.86
CA MET A 20 11.17 3.40 -9.13
C MET A 20 10.86 4.51 -10.14
N ARG A 21 10.19 4.19 -11.26
CA ARG A 21 9.88 5.15 -12.34
C ARG A 21 8.84 6.20 -11.98
N TYR A 22 7.79 5.83 -11.25
CA TYR A 22 6.60 6.68 -11.07
C TYR A 22 6.27 7.07 -9.62
N TYR A 23 6.98 6.50 -8.64
CA TYR A 23 6.77 6.78 -7.20
C TYR A 23 8.04 7.27 -6.50
N TYR A 24 9.12 7.52 -7.25
CA TYR A 24 10.41 8.02 -6.75
C TYR A 24 11.04 7.11 -5.69
N PHE A 25 10.82 5.80 -5.81
CA PHE A 25 11.53 4.82 -4.98
C PHE A 25 12.97 4.65 -5.44
N ASN A 26 13.89 4.67 -4.49
CA ASN A 26 15.27 4.25 -4.71
C ASN A 26 15.36 2.72 -4.60
N SER A 27 16.36 2.11 -5.26
CA SER A 27 16.60 0.67 -5.17
C SER A 27 16.80 0.20 -3.72
N SER A 28 17.57 0.96 -2.93
CA SER A 28 17.82 0.69 -1.50
C SER A 28 16.58 0.75 -0.60
N GLU A 29 15.47 1.36 -1.05
CA GLU A 29 14.19 1.33 -0.32
C GLU A 29 13.43 0.03 -0.55
N LEU A 30 13.62 -0.60 -1.72
CA LEU A 30 12.95 -1.84 -2.12
C LEU A 30 13.76 -3.08 -1.74
N PHE A 31 15.09 -3.02 -1.90
CA PHE A 31 16.05 -4.10 -1.63
C PHE A 31 17.01 -3.65 -0.53
N THR A 32 16.92 -4.25 0.65
CA THR A 32 17.84 -3.96 1.78
C THR A 32 18.90 -5.05 1.88
N GLU A 33 19.94 -4.83 2.70
CA GLU A 33 20.95 -5.86 2.97
C GLU A 33 20.33 -7.11 3.64
N THR A 34 19.33 -6.91 4.49
CA THR A 34 18.59 -7.98 5.19
C THR A 34 17.48 -8.61 4.36
N GLU A 35 16.88 -7.86 3.43
CA GLU A 35 15.82 -8.31 2.52
C GLU A 35 16.17 -7.93 1.07
N PRO A 36 17.14 -8.64 0.44
CA PRO A 36 17.62 -8.33 -0.92
C PRO A 36 16.69 -8.87 -2.02
N ASN A 37 15.59 -9.55 -1.66
CA ASN A 37 14.64 -10.16 -2.59
C ASN A 37 13.24 -9.56 -2.41
N LEU A 38 12.47 -9.52 -3.49
CA LEU A 38 11.06 -9.12 -3.42
C LEU A 38 10.21 -10.23 -2.80
N ASP A 39 9.36 -9.86 -1.84
CA ASP A 39 8.36 -10.75 -1.25
C ASP A 39 7.36 -11.24 -2.32
N LEU A 40 6.99 -12.51 -2.26
CA LEU A 40 6.07 -13.11 -3.24
C LEU A 40 4.59 -13.00 -2.82
N GLU A 41 4.28 -12.79 -1.55
CA GLU A 41 2.92 -12.63 -1.03
C GLU A 41 2.44 -11.17 -1.13
N PHE A 42 3.24 -10.24 -0.63
CA PHE A 42 2.94 -8.80 -0.58
C PHE A 42 3.67 -8.02 -1.67
N ASP A 43 3.05 -6.94 -2.17
CA ASP A 43 3.70 -6.09 -3.17
C ASP A 43 4.84 -5.24 -2.55
N PRO A 44 5.83 -4.79 -3.35
CA PRO A 44 7.01 -4.11 -2.79
C PRO A 44 6.70 -2.81 -2.04
N LYS A 45 5.59 -2.13 -2.38
CA LYS A 45 5.16 -0.91 -1.69
C LYS A 45 4.51 -1.22 -0.35
N MET A 46 3.75 -2.32 -0.26
CA MET A 46 3.29 -2.87 1.02
C MET A 46 4.47 -3.23 1.93
N MET A 47 5.47 -3.96 1.40
CA MET A 47 6.65 -4.36 2.19
C MET A 47 7.48 -3.16 2.66
N TYR A 48 7.69 -2.15 1.81
CA TYR A 48 8.29 -0.88 2.24
C TYR A 48 7.56 -0.26 3.43
N ALA A 49 6.23 -0.18 3.38
CA ALA A 49 5.44 0.46 4.43
C ALA A 49 5.42 -0.34 5.74
N LEU A 50 5.49 -1.67 5.65
CA LEU A 50 5.61 -2.57 6.81
C LEU A 50 7.00 -2.49 7.46
N ARG A 51 8.08 -2.41 6.66
CA ARG A 51 9.45 -2.20 7.17
C ARG A 51 9.63 -0.84 7.84
N ASN A 52 8.99 0.19 7.31
CA ASN A 52 9.11 1.58 7.76
C ASN A 52 7.89 2.01 8.59
N ILE A 53 7.36 1.12 9.44
CA ILE A 53 6.09 1.33 10.17
C ILE A 53 6.13 2.56 11.09
N ASP A 54 7.32 2.98 11.52
CA ASP A 54 7.64 4.21 12.25
C ASP A 54 7.23 5.49 11.50
N LYS A 55 7.19 5.45 10.16
CA LYS A 55 6.76 6.56 9.30
C LYS A 55 5.24 6.60 9.09
N PHE A 56 4.49 5.69 9.71
CA PHE A 56 3.04 5.56 9.58
C PHE A 56 2.36 5.64 10.95
N PRO A 57 1.04 5.90 11.03
CA PRO A 57 0.16 6.30 9.95
C PRO A 57 0.40 7.75 9.52
N ILE A 58 0.32 7.99 8.21
CA ILE A 58 0.46 9.34 7.64
C ILE A 58 -0.89 10.05 7.68
N GLU A 59 -0.98 11.25 8.28
CA GLU A 59 -2.21 12.06 8.22
C GLU A 59 -2.41 12.56 6.80
N ILE A 60 -3.49 12.08 6.17
CA ILE A 60 -3.85 12.46 4.81
C ILE A 60 -3.87 13.96 4.67
N ASN A 61 -4.49 14.77 5.53
CA ASN A 61 -4.63 16.20 5.27
C ASN A 61 -3.33 17.02 5.38
N LYS A 62 -2.22 16.43 5.87
CA LYS A 62 -0.93 17.11 6.04
C LYS A 62 0.15 16.60 5.09
N ALA A 63 0.09 15.33 4.69
CA ALA A 63 1.13 14.64 3.93
C ALA A 63 1.56 15.34 2.62
N SER A 64 2.86 15.40 2.35
CA SER A 64 3.44 15.78 1.06
C SER A 64 2.99 14.84 -0.08
N TYR A 65 3.24 15.25 -1.32
CA TYR A 65 2.93 14.39 -2.47
C TYR A 65 3.73 13.09 -2.45
N GLU A 66 5.01 13.15 -2.09
CA GLU A 66 5.90 11.99 -2.01
C GLU A 66 5.52 11.04 -0.87
N GLU A 67 5.12 11.57 0.29
CA GLU A 67 4.59 10.78 1.40
C GLU A 67 3.33 9.99 0.99
N LEU A 68 2.41 10.62 0.25
CA LEU A 68 1.24 9.94 -0.32
C LEU A 68 1.63 8.82 -1.29
N LEU A 69 2.71 9.01 -2.05
CA LEU A 69 3.26 7.97 -2.94
C LEU A 69 3.91 6.81 -2.18
N ARG A 70 4.16 6.91 -0.86
CA ARG A 70 4.60 5.77 -0.03
C ARG A 70 3.45 4.94 0.54
N ILE A 71 2.25 5.52 0.74
CA ILE A 71 1.09 4.84 1.34
C ILE A 71 0.54 3.70 0.45
N PRO A 72 0.51 2.44 0.90
CA PRO A 72 -0.05 1.32 0.15
C PRO A 72 -1.53 1.54 -0.20
N GLY A 73 -1.91 1.25 -1.45
CA GLY A 73 -3.28 1.47 -1.94
C GLY A 73 -3.61 2.90 -2.41
N LEU A 74 -2.66 3.85 -2.31
CA LEU A 74 -2.68 5.09 -3.09
C LEU A 74 -1.75 4.94 -4.31
N GLY A 75 -2.25 5.35 -5.47
CA GLY A 75 -1.48 5.54 -6.69
C GLY A 75 -1.26 7.02 -7.05
N VAL A 76 -0.42 7.28 -8.05
CA VAL A 76 -0.13 8.63 -8.61
C VAL A 76 -1.40 9.50 -8.75
N ILE A 77 -2.40 8.99 -9.49
CA ILE A 77 -3.65 9.72 -9.75
C ILE A 77 -4.38 10.07 -8.45
N SER A 78 -4.43 9.16 -7.46
CA SER A 78 -5.06 9.46 -6.18
C SER A 78 -4.26 10.44 -5.33
N ALA A 79 -2.93 10.35 -5.31
CA ALA A 79 -2.08 11.28 -4.60
C ALA A 79 -2.23 12.71 -5.17
N GLN A 80 -2.22 12.86 -6.49
CA GLN A 80 -2.47 14.14 -7.17
C GLN A 80 -3.87 14.69 -6.87
N ARG A 81 -4.92 13.85 -6.91
CA ARG A 81 -6.28 14.25 -6.52
C ARG A 81 -6.33 14.76 -5.09
N ILE A 82 -5.73 14.03 -4.15
CA ILE A 82 -5.69 14.39 -2.73
C ILE A 82 -4.99 15.74 -2.53
N ILE A 83 -3.83 15.97 -3.16
CA ILE A 83 -3.10 17.25 -3.08
C ILE A 83 -3.93 18.41 -3.63
N ARG A 84 -4.63 18.22 -4.75
CA ARG A 84 -5.49 19.24 -5.34
C ARG A 84 -6.72 19.54 -4.47
N GLU A 85 -7.48 18.51 -4.09
CA GLU A 85 -8.75 18.72 -3.37
C GLU A 85 -8.55 19.33 -1.97
N ARG A 86 -7.41 19.08 -1.31
CA ARG A 86 -7.08 19.72 -0.02
C ARG A 86 -7.03 21.24 -0.07
N LYS A 87 -6.76 21.83 -1.25
CA LYS A 87 -6.77 23.30 -1.44
C LYS A 87 -8.19 23.87 -1.32
N ASN A 88 -9.20 23.05 -1.59
CA ASN A 88 -10.61 23.43 -1.58
C ASN A 88 -11.28 23.06 -0.24
N ALA A 89 -11.01 21.85 0.28
CA ALA A 89 -11.58 21.37 1.53
C ALA A 89 -10.74 20.23 2.14
N GLN A 90 -10.80 20.08 3.47
CA GLN A 90 -10.21 18.92 4.14
C GLN A 90 -10.84 17.61 3.64
N ILE A 91 -10.00 16.66 3.25
CA ILE A 91 -10.37 15.32 2.83
C ILE A 91 -10.95 14.54 4.02
N SER A 92 -12.14 13.98 3.82
CA SER A 92 -12.73 12.96 4.70
C SER A 92 -12.46 11.55 4.18
N TYR A 93 -12.66 10.55 5.03
CA TYR A 93 -12.52 9.15 4.63
C TYR A 93 -13.48 8.76 3.48
N ASP A 94 -14.67 9.37 3.41
CA ASP A 94 -15.60 9.16 2.30
C ASP A 94 -15.19 9.88 1.00
N SER A 95 -14.46 11.00 1.10
CA SER A 95 -13.81 11.58 -0.08
C SER A 95 -12.76 10.62 -0.67
N LEU A 96 -12.00 9.91 0.17
CA LEU A 96 -11.05 8.89 -0.30
C LEU A 96 -11.76 7.71 -0.98
N LYS A 97 -12.92 7.26 -0.47
CA LYS A 97 -13.77 6.25 -1.14
C LYS A 97 -14.14 6.71 -2.55
N ARG A 98 -14.69 7.93 -2.69
CA ARG A 98 -15.09 8.51 -3.99
C ARG A 98 -13.92 8.71 -4.95
N MET A 99 -12.71 8.97 -4.45
CA MET A 99 -11.50 9.12 -5.26
C MET A 99 -10.98 7.82 -5.90
N ARG A 100 -11.60 6.66 -5.60
CA ARG A 100 -11.15 5.30 -5.99
C ARG A 100 -9.81 4.90 -5.36
N THR A 101 -9.51 5.38 -4.15
CA THR A 101 -8.37 4.86 -3.38
C THR A 101 -8.62 3.43 -2.90
N VAL A 102 -7.58 2.59 -2.82
CA VAL A 102 -7.71 1.19 -2.39
C VAL A 102 -7.68 1.14 -0.86
N LEU A 103 -8.76 1.65 -0.24
CA LEU A 103 -8.88 1.80 1.22
C LEU A 103 -8.74 0.48 1.99
N LYS A 104 -9.02 -0.67 1.37
CA LYS A 104 -8.77 -1.99 1.98
C LYS A 104 -7.32 -2.19 2.42
N ARG A 105 -6.36 -1.47 1.82
CA ARG A 105 -4.93 -1.46 2.19
C ARG A 105 -4.56 -0.13 2.86
N ALA A 106 -4.94 1.01 2.28
CA ALA A 106 -4.51 2.32 2.77
C ALA A 106 -4.90 2.61 4.22
N LYS A 107 -6.04 2.11 4.70
CA LYS A 107 -6.56 2.41 6.05
C LYS A 107 -5.63 2.02 7.21
N TYR A 108 -4.71 1.07 7.01
CA TYR A 108 -3.72 0.64 8.00
C TYR A 108 -2.51 1.59 8.08
N PHE A 109 -2.35 2.48 7.11
CA PHE A 109 -1.19 3.35 6.95
C PHE A 109 -1.56 4.84 6.99
N ILE A 110 -2.81 5.19 7.32
CA ILE A 110 -3.29 6.57 7.29
C ILE A 110 -4.12 6.96 8.51
N THR A 111 -4.02 8.23 8.89
CA THR A 111 -5.08 8.93 9.60
C THR A 111 -5.79 9.89 8.65
N VAL A 112 -7.05 10.18 8.94
CA VAL A 112 -7.82 11.21 8.25
C VAL A 112 -8.50 12.08 9.28
N LYS A 113 -8.10 13.35 9.35
CA LYS A 113 -8.52 14.31 10.39
C LYS A 113 -8.22 13.79 11.81
N GLY A 114 -7.03 13.21 12.00
CA GLY A 114 -6.55 12.65 13.27
C GLY A 114 -7.12 11.27 13.62
N LYS A 115 -8.10 10.76 12.87
CA LYS A 115 -8.69 9.43 13.11
C LYS A 115 -7.97 8.34 12.32
N TYR A 116 -7.51 7.29 13.00
CA TYR A 116 -7.02 6.05 12.38
C TYR A 116 -8.18 5.14 11.96
N TYR A 117 -8.03 4.40 10.85
CA TYR A 117 -9.08 3.56 10.26
C TYR A 117 -8.66 2.07 10.08
N GLY A 118 -7.47 1.70 10.54
CA GLY A 118 -7.08 0.30 10.70
C GLY A 118 -7.95 -0.37 11.77
N ASN A 119 -8.30 -1.64 11.57
CA ASN A 119 -9.05 -2.44 12.54
C ASN A 119 -8.17 -3.43 13.30
N THR A 120 -6.86 -3.15 13.34
CA THR A 120 -5.84 -3.87 14.09
C THR A 120 -4.81 -2.87 14.60
N ARG A 121 -3.90 -3.29 15.47
CA ARG A 121 -2.80 -2.45 15.96
C ARG A 121 -1.92 -2.00 14.79
N LEU A 122 -1.24 -0.86 14.96
CA LEU A 122 -0.20 -0.42 14.03
C LEU A 122 1.06 -1.26 14.28
N ASP A 123 1.03 -2.50 13.81
CA ASP A 123 2.08 -3.50 13.97
C ASP A 123 2.23 -4.29 12.65
N PRO A 124 3.45 -4.52 12.13
CA PRO A 124 3.64 -5.15 10.83
C PRO A 124 3.04 -6.56 10.72
N GLU A 125 3.15 -7.41 11.75
CA GLU A 125 2.62 -8.78 11.71
C GLU A 125 1.10 -8.81 11.84
N ALA A 126 0.54 -7.95 12.69
CA ALA A 126 -0.90 -7.79 12.85
C ALA A 126 -1.56 -7.25 11.56
N ILE A 127 -0.90 -6.32 10.85
CA ILE A 127 -1.36 -5.80 9.56
C ILE A 127 -1.22 -6.87 8.46
N LYS A 128 -0.08 -7.58 8.37
CA LYS A 128 0.10 -8.68 7.41
C LYS A 128 -0.95 -9.76 7.57
N SER A 129 -1.17 -10.23 8.80
CA SER A 129 -2.14 -11.28 9.12
C SER A 129 -3.57 -10.88 8.73
N GLU A 130 -3.97 -9.66 9.07
CA GLU A 130 -5.28 -9.10 8.76
C GLU A 130 -5.51 -8.93 7.24
N ILE A 131 -4.49 -8.51 6.48
CA ILE A 131 -4.57 -8.39 5.01
C ILE A 131 -4.63 -9.79 4.37
N ARG A 132 -3.77 -10.71 4.80
CA ARG A 132 -3.74 -12.11 4.35
C ARG A 132 -5.09 -12.79 4.57
N MET A 133 -5.66 -12.70 5.77
CA MET A 133 -6.97 -13.26 6.10
C MET A 133 -8.06 -12.78 5.15
N LYS A 134 -8.07 -11.49 4.79
CA LYS A 134 -9.06 -10.93 3.86
C LYS A 134 -8.85 -11.34 2.41
N GLU A 135 -7.60 -11.54 2.00
CA GLU A 135 -7.31 -12.01 0.64
C GLU A 135 -7.63 -13.52 0.52
N ILE A 136 -7.40 -14.31 1.57
CA ILE A 136 -7.88 -15.71 1.69
C ILE A 136 -9.42 -15.76 1.68
N GLN A 137 -10.10 -15.01 2.55
CA GLN A 137 -11.58 -14.96 2.58
C GLN A 137 -12.16 -14.60 1.20
N ARG A 138 -11.51 -13.69 0.45
CA ARG A 138 -11.94 -13.33 -0.91
C ARG A 138 -11.70 -14.45 -1.93
N GLN A 139 -10.65 -15.26 -1.78
CA GLN A 139 -10.40 -16.43 -2.62
C GLN A 139 -11.39 -17.57 -2.31
N ILE A 140 -11.72 -17.79 -1.04
CA ILE A 140 -12.75 -18.76 -0.60
C ILE A 140 -14.14 -18.31 -1.07
N SER A 141 -14.46 -17.01 -0.95
CA SER A 141 -15.71 -16.37 -1.37
C SER A 141 -16.03 -16.46 -2.87
N ILE A 142 -15.19 -17.13 -3.68
CA ILE A 142 -15.51 -17.47 -5.07
C ILE A 142 -16.44 -18.71 -5.16
N PHE A 143 -16.46 -19.59 -4.15
CA PHE A 143 -17.30 -20.79 -4.09
C PHE A 143 -17.60 -21.27 -2.64
N GLU A 144 -18.38 -20.51 -1.85
CA GLU A 144 -19.12 -21.11 -0.72
C GLU A 144 -20.49 -21.66 -1.16
N LEU A 145 -20.95 -21.28 -2.36
CA LEU A 145 -22.12 -21.74 -3.13
C LEU A 145 -21.78 -21.50 -4.63
N LEU A 146 -22.29 -22.19 -5.66
CA LEU A 146 -23.19 -23.36 -5.73
C LEU A 146 -24.43 -23.33 -4.83
#